data_AF-A0A1U8IAW3-F1
#
_entry.id   AF-A0A1U8IAW3-F1
#
_cell.length_a   1.000
_cell.length_b   1.000
_cell.length_c   1.000
_cell.angle_alpha   90.00
_cell.angle_beta   90.00
_cell.angle_gamma   90.00
#
_symmetry.space_group_name_H-M   'P 1'
#
loop_
_entity.id
_entity.type
_entity.pdbx_description
1 polymer ?
#
loop_
_entity_poly.entity_id
_entity_poly.type
_entity_poly.pdbx_seq_one_letter_code
_entity_poly.pdbx_strand_id
1 'polypeptide(L)'
;MHTLFCALGLKEYSRVSPCSNAKEIWDKLEVTHEGTSQVKKSNVGILTLNYETFKMKLEEDIKTMSDPFTIIIYGLKSYGKTYPIEEVVRKMLRNLPKSWEAKMTTIEEAKNLETLSLDELISFLFTHEMRIKEGVEEEKG
;
A
#
# COMPACT_ATOMS: atom_id res chain seq x y z
N MET A 1 -14.38 -22.21 -24.86
CA MET A 1 -13.06 -22.84 -24.56
C MET A 1 -11.98 -22.32 -25.50
N HIS A 2 -12.20 -22.32 -26.82
CA HIS A 2 -11.25 -21.78 -27.81
C HIS A 2 -10.86 -20.31 -27.58
N THR A 3 -11.80 -19.46 -27.14
CA THR A 3 -11.55 -18.03 -26.86
C THR A 3 -10.62 -17.77 -25.67
N LEU A 4 -10.60 -18.65 -24.65
CA LEU A 4 -9.71 -18.50 -23.50
C LEU A 4 -8.26 -18.88 -23.86
N PHE A 5 -8.07 -19.94 -24.65
CA PHE A 5 -6.74 -20.38 -25.05
C PHE A 5 -6.02 -19.39 -25.98
N CYS A 6 -6.75 -18.67 -26.84
CA CYS A 6 -6.16 -17.67 -27.74
C CYS A 6 -5.64 -16.41 -27.02
N ALA A 7 -6.09 -16.14 -25.79
CA ALA A 7 -5.67 -14.98 -25.00
C ALA A 7 -4.44 -15.26 -24.11
N LEU A 8 -4.01 -16.52 -24.02
CA LEU A 8 -2.92 -16.95 -23.13
C LEU A 8 -1.60 -16.99 -23.90
N GLY A 9 -0.52 -16.51 -23.27
CA GLY A 9 0.83 -16.72 -23.77
C GLY A 9 1.19 -18.21 -23.78
N LEU A 10 2.24 -18.58 -24.52
CA LEU A 10 2.67 -19.98 -24.64
C LEU A 10 2.97 -20.66 -23.28
N LYS A 11 3.45 -19.88 -22.30
CA LYS A 11 3.73 -20.36 -20.94
C LYS A 11 2.45 -20.63 -20.16
N GLU A 12 1.46 -19.75 -20.22
CA GLU A 12 0.17 -19.96 -19.57
C GLU A 12 -0.60 -21.10 -20.25
N TYR A 13 -0.61 -21.14 -21.59
CA TYR A 13 -1.24 -22.20 -22.38
C TYR A 13 -0.72 -23.58 -21.99
N SER A 14 0.61 -23.77 -21.95
CA SER A 14 1.20 -25.07 -21.56
C SER A 14 0.87 -25.50 -20.14
N ARG A 15 0.54 -24.57 -19.24
CA ARG A 15 0.14 -24.85 -17.85
C ARG A 15 -1.33 -25.27 -17.73
N VAL A 16 -2.20 -24.75 -18.60
CA VAL A 16 -3.65 -24.99 -18.56
C VAL A 16 -4.14 -25.94 -19.65
N SER A 17 -3.30 -26.34 -20.61
CA SER A 17 -3.65 -27.29 -21.66
C SER A 17 -4.14 -28.66 -21.17
N PRO A 18 -3.75 -29.16 -19.96
CA PRO A 18 -4.33 -30.38 -19.42
C PRO A 18 -5.73 -30.22 -18.82
N CYS A 19 -6.23 -28.98 -18.63
CA CYS A 19 -7.52 -28.71 -18.00
C CYS A 19 -8.69 -29.01 -18.94
N SER A 20 -9.72 -29.67 -18.43
CA SER A 20 -10.84 -30.20 -19.24
C SER A 20 -12.04 -29.26 -19.33
N ASN A 21 -12.10 -28.22 -18.48
CA ASN A 21 -13.20 -27.27 -18.46
C ASN A 21 -12.73 -25.86 -18.04
N ALA A 22 -13.58 -24.87 -18.25
CA ALA A 22 -13.26 -23.47 -17.97
C ALA A 22 -12.96 -23.21 -16.49
N LYS A 23 -13.61 -23.93 -15.57
CA LYS A 23 -13.38 -23.80 -14.12
C LYS A 23 -11.97 -24.26 -13.75
N GLU A 24 -11.52 -25.40 -14.27
CA GLU A 24 -10.16 -25.89 -14.03
C GLU A 24 -9.09 -24.96 -14.59
N ILE A 25 -9.30 -24.40 -15.78
CA ILE A 25 -8.41 -23.39 -16.37
C ILE A 25 -8.33 -22.17 -15.45
N TRP A 26 -9.47 -21.66 -14.99
CA TRP A 26 -9.55 -20.52 -14.07
C TRP A 26 -8.86 -20.81 -12.74
N ASP A 27 -9.21 -21.91 -12.07
CA ASP A 27 -8.63 -22.32 -10.78
C ASP A 27 -7.08 -22.47 -10.90
N LYS A 28 -6.59 -22.98 -12.03
CA LYS A 28 -5.15 -23.14 -12.30
C LYS A 28 -4.45 -21.78 -12.51
N LEU A 29 -5.07 -20.86 -13.24
CA LEU A 29 -4.54 -19.51 -13.48
C LEU A 29 -4.55 -18.70 -12.18
N GLU A 30 -5.63 -18.78 -11.40
CA GLU A 30 -5.73 -18.13 -10.09
C GLU A 30 -4.59 -18.58 -9.17
N VAL A 31 -4.37 -19.90 -9.03
CA VAL A 31 -3.27 -20.43 -8.22
C VAL A 31 -1.90 -20.01 -8.77
N THR A 32 -1.76 -19.90 -10.08
CA THR A 32 -0.50 -19.55 -10.74
C THR A 32 -0.11 -18.09 -10.53
N HIS A 33 -1.07 -17.18 -10.60
CA HIS A 33 -0.81 -15.74 -10.56
C HIS A 33 -1.03 -15.12 -9.18
N GLU A 34 -2.01 -15.61 -8.42
CA GLU A 34 -2.34 -15.10 -7.10
C GLU A 34 -1.88 -16.01 -5.96
N GLY A 35 -1.37 -17.21 -6.28
CA GLY A 35 -0.95 -18.21 -5.31
C GLY A 35 -2.09 -19.07 -4.77
N THR A 36 -1.75 -20.11 -4.03
CA THR A 36 -2.75 -20.96 -3.35
C THR A 36 -3.48 -20.19 -2.25
N SER A 37 -4.64 -20.69 -1.80
CA SER A 37 -5.37 -20.12 -0.66
C SER A 37 -4.50 -20.00 0.61
N GLN A 38 -3.55 -20.92 0.81
CA GLN A 38 -2.58 -20.84 1.90
C GLN A 38 -1.59 -19.69 1.72
N VAL A 39 -1.04 -19.50 0.51
CA VAL A 39 -0.14 -18.37 0.21
C VAL A 39 -0.87 -17.04 0.38
N LYS A 40 -2.10 -16.93 -0.11
CA LYS A 40 -2.96 -15.75 0.08
C LYS A 40 -3.15 -15.42 1.57
N LYS A 41 -3.49 -16.44 2.40
CA LYS A 41 -3.63 -16.27 3.86
C LYS A 41 -2.33 -15.84 4.53
N SER A 42 -1.20 -16.45 4.17
CA SER A 42 0.11 -16.05 4.69
C SER A 42 0.45 -14.61 4.32
N ASN A 43 0.17 -14.18 3.09
CA ASN A 43 0.40 -12.81 2.63
C ASN A 43 -0.44 -11.80 3.43
N VAL A 44 -1.73 -12.09 3.66
CA VAL A 44 -2.58 -11.25 4.53
C VAL A 44 -2.01 -11.16 5.94
N GLY A 45 -1.51 -12.27 6.50
CA GLY A 45 -0.87 -12.30 7.81
C GLY A 45 0.38 -11.42 7.87
N ILE A 46 1.28 -11.57 6.89
CA ILE A 46 2.52 -10.77 6.79
C ILE A 46 2.22 -9.29 6.63
N LEU A 47 1.31 -8.93 5.73
CA LEU A 47 0.94 -7.53 5.50
C LEU A 47 0.22 -6.92 6.71
N THR A 48 -0.60 -7.70 7.42
CA THR A 48 -1.23 -7.26 8.68
C THR A 48 -0.16 -6.97 9.73
N LEU A 49 0.80 -7.87 9.92
CA LEU A 49 1.91 -7.64 10.84
C LEU A 49 2.69 -6.39 10.46
N ASN A 50 3.06 -6.25 9.18
CA ASN A 50 3.77 -5.07 8.68
C ASN A 50 2.98 -3.77 8.91
N TYR A 51 1.67 -3.79 8.76
CA TYR A 51 0.80 -2.65 9.07
C TYR A 51 0.82 -2.32 10.57
N GLU A 52 0.69 -3.33 11.43
CA GLU A 52 0.66 -3.17 12.88
C GLU A 52 1.98 -2.62 13.41
N THR A 53 3.11 -3.17 12.94
CA THR A 53 4.47 -2.79 13.34
C THR A 53 5.08 -1.66 12.50
N PHE A 54 4.33 -1.10 11.56
CA PHE A 54 4.80 0.00 10.72
C PHE A 54 5.26 1.17 11.59
N LYS A 55 6.43 1.74 11.30
CA LYS A 55 6.97 2.91 12.00
C LYS A 55 7.97 3.64 11.12
N MET A 56 7.91 4.98 11.10
CA MET A 56 8.91 5.79 10.40
C MET A 56 10.25 5.75 11.15
N LYS A 57 11.36 5.59 10.43
CA LYS A 57 12.72 5.75 10.97
C LYS A 57 13.05 7.23 11.15
N LEU A 58 14.00 7.55 12.03
CA LEU A 58 14.32 8.94 12.38
C LEU A 58 14.93 9.75 11.21
N GLU A 59 15.62 9.08 10.30
CA GLU A 59 16.39 9.69 9.20
C GLU A 59 15.81 9.43 7.81
N GLU A 60 14.68 8.70 7.73
CA GLU A 60 14.04 8.48 6.43
C GLU A 60 13.15 9.68 6.06
N ASP A 61 13.01 9.94 4.76
CA ASP A 61 12.12 10.97 4.25
C ASP A 61 10.68 10.46 4.10
N ILE A 62 9.73 11.38 3.93
CA ILE A 62 8.31 11.08 3.75
C ILE A 62 8.09 10.14 2.57
N LYS A 63 8.83 10.31 1.47
CA LYS A 63 8.69 9.44 0.29
C LYS A 63 9.05 7.99 0.63
N THR A 64 10.22 7.80 1.22
CA THR A 64 10.80 6.51 1.63
C THR A 64 9.90 5.78 2.62
N MET A 65 9.22 6.52 3.51
CA MET A 65 8.22 5.96 4.43
C MET A 65 6.87 5.68 3.74
N SER A 66 6.39 6.57 2.88
CA SER A 66 5.06 6.47 2.26
C SER A 66 4.94 5.34 1.24
N ASP A 67 6.00 5.05 0.49
CA ASP A 67 6.05 3.98 -0.51
C ASP A 67 5.71 2.60 0.11
N PRO A 68 6.40 2.11 1.14
CA PRO A 68 6.08 0.84 1.78
C PRO A 68 4.73 0.85 2.52
N PHE A 69 4.33 1.97 3.12
CA PHE A 69 3.01 2.09 3.76
C PHE A 69 1.88 1.86 2.75
N THR A 70 2.00 2.50 1.59
CA THR A 70 1.05 2.44 0.49
C THR A 70 0.96 1.02 -0.10
N ILE A 71 2.11 0.35 -0.26
CA ILE A 71 2.18 -1.06 -0.66
C ILE A 71 1.43 -1.96 0.33
N ILE A 72 1.59 -1.72 1.64
CA ILE A 72 0.88 -2.50 2.67
C ILE A 72 -0.63 -2.30 2.56
N ILE A 73 -1.11 -1.05 2.49
CA ILE A 73 -2.54 -0.74 2.41
C ILE A 73 -3.18 -1.31 1.15
N TYR A 74 -2.57 -1.08 -0.02
CA TYR A 74 -3.11 -1.58 -1.28
C TYR A 74 -2.98 -3.09 -1.42
N GLY A 75 -1.92 -3.69 -0.85
CA GLY A 75 -1.78 -5.13 -0.76
C GLY A 75 -2.88 -5.76 0.09
N LEU A 76 -3.18 -5.20 1.27
CA LEU A 76 -4.29 -5.70 2.10
C LEU A 76 -5.64 -5.56 1.37
N LYS A 77 -5.86 -4.42 0.71
CA LYS A 77 -7.07 -4.17 -0.07
C LYS A 77 -7.24 -5.17 -1.21
N SER A 78 -6.17 -5.53 -1.92
CA SER A 78 -6.25 -6.53 -3.01
C SER A 78 -6.59 -7.93 -2.51
N TYR A 79 -6.26 -8.26 -1.26
CA TYR A 79 -6.69 -9.49 -0.59
C TYR A 79 -8.04 -9.37 0.16
N GLY A 80 -8.78 -8.26 -0.04
CA GLY A 80 -10.11 -8.05 0.55
C GLY A 80 -10.12 -7.57 1.99
N LYS A 81 -8.97 -7.24 2.58
CA LYS A 81 -8.88 -6.63 3.92
C LYS A 81 -8.69 -5.12 3.79
N THR A 82 -9.69 -4.35 4.21
CA THR A 82 -9.66 -2.89 4.14
C THR A 82 -9.79 -2.28 5.52
N TYR A 83 -9.18 -1.11 5.72
CA TYR A 83 -9.38 -0.27 6.90
C TYR A 83 -10.17 0.99 6.51
N PRO A 84 -10.97 1.57 7.40
CA PRO A 84 -11.52 2.90 7.22
C PRO A 84 -10.41 3.90 6.89
N ILE A 85 -10.68 4.83 5.96
CA ILE A 85 -9.66 5.81 5.53
C ILE A 85 -9.12 6.63 6.71
N GLU A 86 -9.98 6.97 7.66
CA GLU A 86 -9.63 7.67 8.89
C GLU A 86 -8.59 6.91 9.72
N GLU A 87 -8.72 5.59 9.84
CA GLU A 87 -7.75 4.74 10.54
C GLU A 87 -6.40 4.73 9.83
N VAL A 88 -6.42 4.62 8.49
CA VAL A 88 -5.20 4.63 7.66
C VAL A 88 -4.46 5.96 7.81
N VAL A 89 -5.17 7.08 7.70
CA VAL A 89 -4.64 8.43 7.86
C VAL A 89 -4.04 8.62 9.25
N ARG A 90 -4.78 8.27 10.31
CA ARG A 90 -4.27 8.37 11.68
C ARG A 90 -3.08 7.45 11.93
N LYS A 91 -3.06 6.25 11.36
CA LYS A 91 -1.94 5.33 11.49
C LYS A 91 -0.67 5.89 10.87
N MET A 92 -0.77 6.51 9.69
CA MET A 92 0.39 7.15 9.06
C MET A 92 0.88 8.33 9.91
N LEU A 93 -0.02 9.23 10.31
CA LEU A 93 0.31 10.38 11.16
C LEU A 93 1.02 9.95 12.44
N ARG A 94 0.47 8.98 13.19
CA ARG A 94 1.06 8.49 14.46
C ARG A 94 2.44 7.85 14.31
N ASN A 95 2.80 7.44 13.10
CA ASN A 95 4.09 6.85 12.83
C ASN A 95 5.15 7.84 12.37
N LEU A 96 4.80 9.12 12.20
CA LEU A 96 5.76 10.18 11.96
C LEU A 96 6.65 10.42 13.20
N PRO A 97 7.89 10.90 13.03
CA PRO A 97 8.75 11.33 14.14
C PRO A 97 8.13 12.45 14.96
N LYS A 98 8.54 12.59 16.22
CA LYS A 98 8.03 13.64 17.13
C LYS A 98 8.21 15.07 16.58
N SER A 99 9.22 15.30 15.75
CA SER A 99 9.42 16.60 15.08
C SER A 99 8.24 17.03 14.21
N TRP A 100 7.36 16.10 13.83
CA TRP A 100 6.16 16.35 13.02
C TRP A 100 4.90 16.63 13.86
N GLU A 101 4.96 16.64 15.20
CA GLU A 101 3.78 16.82 16.06
C GLU A 101 2.99 18.10 15.73
N ALA A 102 3.67 19.23 15.53
CA ALA A 102 2.99 20.48 15.16
C ALA A 102 2.26 20.39 13.81
N LYS A 103 2.84 19.68 12.84
CA LYS A 103 2.24 19.46 11.52
C LYS A 103 1.04 18.51 11.61
N MET A 104 1.13 17.46 12.43
CA MET A 104 0.04 16.55 12.73
C MET A 104 -1.16 17.32 13.29
N THR A 105 -0.97 18.10 14.36
CA THR A 105 -2.05 18.89 14.97
C THR A 105 -2.71 19.82 13.95
N THR A 106 -1.91 20.50 13.12
CA THR A 106 -2.43 21.38 12.06
C THR A 106 -3.31 20.62 11.06
N ILE A 107 -2.94 19.40 10.67
CA ILE A 107 -3.75 18.58 9.75
C ILE A 107 -5.04 18.12 10.44
N GLU A 108 -4.96 17.68 11.69
CA GLU A 108 -6.13 17.22 12.47
C GLU A 108 -7.15 18.34 12.70
N GLU A 109 -6.70 19.57 12.89
CA GLU A 109 -7.58 20.75 13.05
C GLU A 109 -8.16 21.25 11.72
N ALA A 110 -7.38 21.19 10.63
CA ALA A 110 -7.75 21.80 9.35
C ALA A 110 -8.50 20.86 8.39
N LYS A 111 -8.45 19.54 8.61
CA LYS A 111 -8.97 18.53 7.67
C LYS A 111 -9.92 17.56 8.36
N ASN A 112 -10.94 17.13 7.62
CA ASN A 112 -11.75 15.99 8.02
C ASN A 112 -11.04 14.68 7.65
N LEU A 113 -10.55 13.96 8.66
CA LEU A 113 -9.81 12.71 8.48
C LEU A 113 -10.68 11.56 7.95
N GLU A 114 -12.01 11.64 8.08
CA GLU A 114 -12.94 10.64 7.54
C GLU A 114 -13.05 10.69 6.02
N THR A 115 -12.66 11.81 5.40
CA THR A 115 -12.75 12.03 3.96
C THR A 115 -11.40 12.26 3.28
N LEU A 116 -10.35 12.54 4.07
CA LEU A 116 -9.01 12.81 3.56
C LEU A 116 -8.40 11.54 2.96
N SER A 117 -8.09 11.53 1.67
CA SER A 117 -7.43 10.38 1.05
C SER A 117 -5.97 10.23 1.48
N LEU A 118 -5.43 9.02 1.36
CA LEU A 118 -4.02 8.74 1.67
C LEU A 118 -3.07 9.55 0.76
N ASP A 119 -3.41 9.68 -0.53
CA ASP A 119 -2.60 10.42 -1.50
C ASP A 119 -2.57 11.93 -1.19
N GLU A 120 -3.71 12.51 -0.77
CA GLU A 120 -3.76 13.90 -0.33
C GLU A 120 -2.93 14.11 0.95
N LEU A 121 -3.01 13.19 1.91
CA LEU A 121 -2.19 13.23 3.11
C LEU A 121 -0.69 13.21 2.76
N ILE A 122 -0.26 12.26 1.92
CA ILE A 122 1.12 12.15 1.45
C ILE A 122 1.57 13.46 0.80
N SER A 123 0.71 14.07 -0.03
CA SER A 123 0.99 15.34 -0.70
C SER A 123 1.19 16.49 0.30
N PHE A 124 0.39 16.56 1.37
CA PHE A 124 0.55 17.58 2.42
C PHE A 124 1.85 17.40 3.22
N LEU A 125 2.22 16.16 3.52
CA LEU A 125 3.46 15.84 4.24
C LEU A 125 4.68 16.15 3.37
N PHE A 126 4.65 15.74 2.10
CA PHE A 126 5.73 16.02 1.14
C PHE A 126 5.95 17.52 0.93
N THR A 127 4.87 18.29 0.75
CA THR A 127 4.94 19.76 0.62
C THR A 127 5.57 20.40 1.86
N HIS A 128 5.29 19.89 3.06
CA HIS A 128 5.90 20.40 4.28
C HIS A 128 7.38 20.05 4.37
N GLU A 129 7.74 18.81 4.02
CA GLU A 129 9.14 18.36 3.99
C GLU A 129 10.00 19.23 3.07
N MET A 130 9.51 19.55 1.87
CA MET A 130 10.22 20.43 0.93
C MET A 130 10.52 21.80 1.53
N ARG A 131 9.54 22.43 2.19
CA ARG A 131 9.73 23.75 2.83
C ARG A 131 10.73 23.72 3.97
N ILE A 132 10.75 22.64 4.75
CA ILE A 132 11.76 22.46 5.82
C ILE A 132 13.16 22.39 5.19
N LYS A 133 13.32 21.62 4.12
CA LYS A 133 14.61 21.46 3.43
C LYS A 133 15.10 22.79 2.83
N GLU A 134 14.21 23.56 2.21
CA GLU A 134 14.53 24.90 1.65
C GLU A 134 14.95 25.90 2.74
N GLY A 135 14.23 25.99 3.85
CA GLY A 135 14.58 26.90 4.96
C GLY A 135 15.90 26.56 5.65
N VAL A 136 16.29 25.27 5.68
CA VAL A 136 17.58 24.82 6.24
C VAL A 136 18.77 25.17 5.34
N GLU A 137 18.55 25.34 4.03
CA GLU A 137 19.60 25.77 3.09
C GLU A 137 19.85 27.28 3.18
N GLU A 138 18.81 28.09 3.43
CA GLU A 138 18.94 29.55 3.62
C GLU A 138 19.66 29.94 4.92
N GLU A 139 19.53 29.17 6.00
CA GLU A 139 20.24 29.43 7.28
C GLU A 139 21.73 29.03 7.27
N LYS A 140 22.18 28.29 6.25
CA LYS A 140 23.57 27.82 6.10
C LYS A 140 24.41 28.63 5.10
N GLY A 141 23.79 29.55 4.37
CA GLY A 141 24.44 30.46 3.41
C GLY A 141 24.81 31.80 4.04
#